data_AF-A0A3D2W8U9-F1
#
_entry.id   AF-A0A3D2W8U9-F1
#
_cell.length_a   1.000
_cell.length_b   1.000
_cell.length_c   1.000
_cell.angle_alpha   90.00
_cell.angle_beta   90.00
_cell.angle_gamma   90.00
#
_symmetry.space_group_name_H-M   'P 1'
#
loop_
_entity.id
_entity.type
_entity.pdbx_description
1 polymer ?
#
loop_
_entity_poly.entity_id
_entity_poly.type
_entity_poly.pdbx_seq_one_letter_code
_entity_poly.pdbx_strand_id
1 'polypeptide(L)'
;MCISAGSLLAGFLYGRMKERLKRLSLPLFYLICAAGFILAYFSGNAILMMAAAFLLGFGYLAFVPFLQERASSKYASFGAGSTTVILIFQGLGAFIAPYAGTLLALFTQSLNVQFMICGFLYAGLAAVGFIIGE
;
A
#
# COMPACT_ATOMS: atom_id res chain seq x y z
N MET A 1 -6.22 -15.66 2.40
CA MET A 1 -5.49 -16.46 1.40
C MET A 1 -5.16 -15.64 0.14
N CYS A 2 -6.10 -14.90 -0.47
CA CYS A 2 -5.82 -14.11 -1.69
C CYS A 2 -4.81 -12.96 -1.50
N ILE A 3 -4.81 -12.31 -0.32
CA ILE A 3 -3.81 -11.28 0.04
C ILE A 3 -2.41 -11.88 0.00
N SER A 4 -2.22 -13.04 0.64
CA SER A 4 -0.94 -13.75 0.70
C SER A 4 -0.48 -14.25 -0.68
N ALA A 5 -1.41 -14.64 -1.55
CA ALA A 5 -1.09 -15.02 -2.93
C ALA A 5 -0.59 -13.82 -3.75
N GLY A 6 -1.28 -12.67 -3.65
CA GLY A 6 -0.86 -11.42 -4.30
C GLY A 6 0.48 -10.93 -3.77
N SER A 7 0.70 -11.03 -2.46
CA SER A 7 1.96 -10.64 -1.83
C SER A 7 3.12 -11.52 -2.30
N LEU A 8 2.92 -12.84 -2.39
CA LEU A 8 3.98 -13.77 -2.83
C LEU A 8 4.38 -13.52 -4.29
N LEU A 9 3.40 -13.24 -5.16
CA LEU A 9 3.67 -12.83 -6.55
C LEU A 9 4.40 -11.49 -6.64
N ALA A 10 4.04 -10.52 -5.80
CA ALA A 10 4.77 -9.26 -5.72
C ALA A 10 6.22 -9.46 -5.31
N GLY A 11 6.49 -10.31 -4.30
CA GLY A 11 7.84 -10.64 -3.87
C GLY A 11 8.68 -11.29 -4.98
N PHE A 12 8.08 -12.22 -5.74
CA PHE A 12 8.75 -12.88 -6.87
C PHE A 12 9.04 -11.91 -8.02
N LEU A 13 8.09 -11.00 -8.34
CA LEU A 13 8.22 -10.03 -9.42
C LEU A 13 9.03 -8.79 -9.05
N TYR A 14 9.25 -8.53 -7.75
CA TYR A 14 9.93 -7.34 -7.22
C TYR A 14 11.26 -7.06 -7.92
N GLY A 15 12.11 -8.08 -8.07
CA GLY A 15 13.42 -7.95 -8.71
C GLY A 15 13.35 -7.42 -10.14
N ARG A 16 12.38 -7.90 -10.95
CA ARG A 16 12.17 -7.42 -12.33
C ARG A 16 11.47 -6.06 -12.39
N MET A 17 10.55 -5.79 -11.48
CA MET A 17 9.88 -4.49 -11.41
C MET A 17 10.85 -3.38 -11.02
N LYS A 18 11.84 -3.67 -10.17
CA LYS A 18 12.90 -2.74 -9.76
C LYS A 18 13.76 -2.27 -10.91
N GLU A 19 14.22 -3.18 -11.76
CA GLU A 19 15.05 -2.82 -12.92
C GLU A 19 14.30 -1.94 -13.92
N ARG A 20 12.99 -2.19 -14.12
CA ARG A 20 12.18 -1.49 -15.12
C ARG A 20 11.53 -0.19 -14.65
N LEU A 21 11.01 -0.10 -13.41
CA LEU A 21 10.16 1.03 -12.98
C LEU A 21 10.92 2.17 -12.26
N LYS A 22 12.15 1.94 -11.77
CA LYS A 22 13.09 2.91 -11.15
C LYS A 22 12.44 4.02 -10.30
N ARG A 23 12.01 5.14 -10.92
CA ARG A 23 11.45 6.34 -10.24
C ARG A 23 9.92 6.32 -10.07
N LEU A 24 9.20 5.65 -10.97
CA LEU A 24 7.72 5.62 -10.98
C LEU A 24 7.13 4.45 -10.19
N SER A 25 7.98 3.56 -9.65
CA SER A 25 7.53 2.34 -8.96
C SER A 25 6.64 2.63 -7.75
N LEU A 26 7.05 3.55 -6.87
CA LEU A 26 6.29 3.89 -5.66
C LEU A 26 4.86 4.39 -5.94
N PRO A 27 4.66 5.45 -6.77
CA PRO A 27 3.31 5.93 -7.04
C PRO A 27 2.45 4.90 -7.79
N LEU A 28 3.05 4.06 -8.65
CA LEU A 28 2.34 2.95 -9.30
C LEU A 28 1.80 1.93 -8.29
N PHE A 29 2.56 1.57 -7.25
CA PHE A 29 2.06 0.67 -6.22
C PHE A 29 0.96 1.30 -5.37
N TYR A 30 1.04 2.60 -5.07
CA TYR A 30 -0.07 3.31 -4.41
C TYR A 30 -1.33 3.35 -5.26
N LEU A 31 -1.21 3.51 -6.58
CA LEU A 31 -2.35 3.41 -7.50
C LEU A 31 -2.95 2.00 -7.55
N ILE A 32 -2.12 0.95 -7.53
CA ILE A 32 -2.60 -0.44 -7.47
C ILE A 32 -3.38 -0.67 -6.17
N CYS A 33 -2.88 -0.16 -5.04
CA CYS A 33 -3.60 -0.22 -3.76
C CYS A 33 -4.92 0.58 -3.81
N ALA A 34 -4.91 1.79 -4.37
CA ALA A 34 -6.11 2.61 -4.53
C ALA A 34 -7.17 1.89 -5.38
N ALA A 35 -6.77 1.30 -6.51
CA ALA A 35 -7.63 0.50 -7.37
C ALA A 35 -8.20 -0.72 -6.62
N GLY A 36 -7.38 -1.40 -5.80
CA GLY A 36 -7.84 -2.49 -4.95
C GLY A 36 -8.94 -2.06 -3.97
N PHE A 37 -8.77 -0.93 -3.28
CA PHE A 37 -9.78 -0.40 -2.37
C PHE A 37 -11.06 0.10 -3.07
N ILE A 38 -10.92 0.72 -4.25
CA ILE A 38 -12.08 1.14 -5.06
C ILE A 38 -12.85 -0.09 -5.57
N LEU A 39 -12.15 -1.15 -5.99
CA LEU A 39 -12.80 -2.42 -6.37
C LEU A 39 -13.52 -3.07 -5.17
N ALA A 40 -12.96 -2.97 -3.97
CA ALA A 40 -13.64 -3.44 -2.75
C ALA A 40 -14.93 -2.65 -2.47
N TYR A 41 -14.96 -1.34 -2.73
CA TYR A 41 -16.17 -0.51 -2.60
C TYR A 41 -17.32 -0.98 -3.50
N PHE A 42 -17.02 -1.27 -4.77
CA PHE A 42 -18.01 -1.78 -5.74
C PHE A 42 -18.31 -3.27 -5.58
N SER A 43 -17.64 -3.95 -4.64
CA SER A 43 -17.80 -5.40 -4.49
C SER A 43 -19.16 -5.74 -3.87
N GLY A 44 -20.10 -6.15 -4.72
CA GLY A 44 -21.33 -6.84 -4.29
C GLY A 44 -21.15 -8.36 -4.17
N ASN A 45 -20.01 -8.89 -4.62
CA ASN A 45 -19.74 -10.33 -4.75
C ASN A 45 -18.38 -10.71 -4.18
N ALA A 46 -18.30 -11.90 -3.56
CA ALA A 46 -17.09 -12.42 -2.93
C ALA A 46 -15.88 -12.51 -3.89
N ILE A 47 -16.12 -12.77 -5.18
CA ILE A 47 -15.07 -12.87 -6.21
C ILE A 47 -14.38 -11.51 -6.44
N LEU A 48 -15.15 -10.41 -6.52
CA LEU A 48 -14.57 -9.07 -6.64
C LEU A 48 -13.77 -8.71 -5.38
N MET A 49 -14.27 -9.10 -4.21
CA MET A 49 -13.56 -8.89 -2.95
C MET A 49 -12.23 -9.66 -2.90
N MET A 50 -12.18 -10.87 -3.45
CA MET A 50 -10.94 -11.66 -3.59
C MET A 50 -9.94 -11.00 -4.55
N ALA A 51 -10.42 -10.46 -5.68
CA ALA A 51 -9.58 -9.72 -6.63
C ALA A 51 -9.03 -8.41 -6.02
N ALA A 52 -9.87 -7.67 -5.29
CA ALA A 52 -9.47 -6.49 -4.53
C ALA A 52 -8.39 -6.83 -3.48
N ALA A 53 -8.62 -7.89 -2.70
CA ALA A 53 -7.68 -8.37 -1.69
C ALA A 53 -6.33 -8.81 -2.31
N PHE A 54 -6.36 -9.43 -3.49
CA PHE A 54 -5.17 -9.79 -4.23
C PHE A 54 -4.36 -8.56 -4.67
N LEU A 55 -5.02 -7.56 -5.25
CA LEU A 55 -4.39 -6.30 -5.69
C LEU A 55 -3.78 -5.55 -4.50
N LEU A 56 -4.48 -5.50 -3.37
CA LEU A 56 -3.97 -4.90 -2.13
C LEU A 56 -2.73 -5.64 -1.61
N GLY A 57 -2.76 -6.97 -1.58
CA GLY A 57 -1.61 -7.78 -1.18
C GLY A 57 -0.40 -7.58 -2.10
N PHE A 58 -0.64 -7.51 -3.41
CA PHE A 58 0.40 -7.25 -4.40
C PHE A 58 1.01 -5.85 -4.25
N GLY A 59 0.16 -4.81 -4.21
CA GLY A 59 0.61 -3.43 -4.06
C GLY A 59 1.35 -3.20 -2.74
N TYR A 60 0.82 -3.75 -1.63
CA TYR A 60 1.42 -3.64 -0.31
C TYR A 60 2.83 -4.24 -0.24
N LEU A 61 2.96 -5.51 -0.63
CA LEU A 61 4.24 -6.21 -0.47
C LEU A 61 5.29 -5.75 -1.48
N ALA A 62 4.88 -5.21 -2.63
CA ALA A 62 5.81 -4.59 -3.54
C ALA A 62 6.34 -3.25 -2.99
N PHE A 63 5.48 -2.38 -2.42
CA PHE A 63 5.93 -1.04 -2.02
C PHE A 63 6.91 -1.04 -0.85
N VAL A 64 6.74 -1.93 0.15
CA VAL A 64 7.50 -1.90 1.42
C VAL A 64 9.01 -2.01 1.19
N PRO A 65 9.52 -3.05 0.50
CA PRO A 65 10.94 -3.16 0.19
C PRO A 65 11.45 -2.02 -0.71
N PHE A 66 10.63 -1.47 -1.62
CA PHE A 66 11.03 -0.30 -2.41
C PHE A 66 11.24 0.94 -1.54
N LEU A 67 10.34 1.20 -0.58
CA LEU A 67 10.47 2.29 0.37
C LEU A 67 11.75 2.15 1.21
N GLN A 68 11.99 0.95 1.74
CA GLN A 68 13.17 0.64 2.56
C GLN A 68 14.46 0.85 1.78
N GLU A 69 14.51 0.37 0.53
CA GLU A 69 15.66 0.53 -0.33
C GLU A 69 15.92 1.99 -0.71
N ARG A 70 14.88 2.73 -1.11
CA ARG A 70 15.00 4.17 -1.43
C ARG A 70 15.49 4.98 -0.23
N ALA A 71 14.98 4.70 0.96
CA ALA A 71 15.40 5.39 2.17
C ALA A 71 16.84 5.04 2.56
N SER A 72 17.24 3.78 2.43
CA SER A 72 18.63 3.35 2.63
C SER A 72 19.59 4.03 1.63
N SER A 73 19.19 4.14 0.36
CA SER A 73 20.00 4.77 -0.69
C SER A 73 20.09 6.30 -0.56
N LYS A 74 18.99 6.99 -0.25
CA LYS A 74 18.94 8.47 -0.16
C LYS A 74 19.56 8.99 1.14
N TYR A 75 19.51 8.20 2.21
CA TYR A 75 20.10 8.51 3.50
C TYR A 75 21.25 7.56 3.83
N ALA A 76 22.21 7.40 2.90
CA ALA A 76 23.35 6.49 3.06
C ALA A 76 24.16 6.75 4.35
N SER A 77 24.19 7.99 4.84
CA SER A 77 24.78 8.36 6.14
C SER A 77 24.06 7.77 7.36
N PHE A 78 22.78 7.44 7.23
CA PHE A 78 21.93 6.84 8.26
C PHE A 78 21.76 5.31 8.08
N GLY A 79 22.16 4.78 6.92
CA GLY A 79 22.30 3.35 6.63
C GLY A 79 21.11 2.49 7.09
N ALA A 80 21.40 1.46 7.89
CA ALA A 80 20.41 0.55 8.47
C ALA A 80 19.35 1.25 9.35
N GLY A 81 19.64 2.44 9.89
CA GLY A 81 18.70 3.24 10.68
C GLY A 81 17.47 3.66 9.89
N SER A 82 17.61 3.95 8.59
CA SER A 82 16.49 4.36 7.73
C SER A 82 15.44 3.25 7.55
N THR A 83 15.89 2.00 7.38
CA THR A 83 14.99 0.84 7.29
C THR A 83 14.27 0.62 8.61
N THR A 84 14.98 0.74 9.74
CA THR A 84 14.40 0.63 11.07
C THR A 84 13.33 1.70 11.32
N VAL A 85 13.58 2.95 10.93
CA VAL A 85 12.58 4.03 11.02
C VAL A 85 11.32 3.69 10.23
N ILE A 86 11.46 3.18 8.99
CA ILE A 86 10.30 2.76 8.19
C ILE A 86 9.53 1.63 8.88
N LEU A 87 10.22 0.64 9.44
CA LEU A 87 9.59 -0.47 10.16
C LEU A 87 8.86 0.01 11.43
N ILE A 88 9.43 0.97 12.15
CA ILE A 88 8.77 1.59 13.31
C ILE A 88 7.48 2.30 12.86
N PHE A 89 7.53 3.11 11.80
CA PHE A 89 6.32 3.77 11.28
C PHE A 89 5.28 2.78 10.75
N GLN A 90 5.72 1.67 10.15
CA GLN A 90 4.83 0.59 9.73
C GLN A 90 4.15 -0.07 10.94
N GLY A 91 4.91 -0.36 12.00
CA GLY A 91 4.37 -0.89 13.26
C GLY A 91 3.39 0.06 13.93
N LEU A 92 3.71 1.37 13.97
CA LEU A 92 2.80 2.40 14.49
C LEU A 92 1.52 2.51 13.65
N GLY A 93 1.64 2.48 12.33
CA GLY A 93 0.49 2.47 11.43
C GLY A 93 -0.40 1.26 11.64
N ALA A 94 0.19 0.06 11.78
CA ALA A 94 -0.55 -1.17 12.08
C ALA A 94 -1.22 -1.13 13.46
N PHE A 95 -0.60 -0.48 14.44
CA PHE A 95 -1.18 -0.27 15.77
C PHE A 95 -2.37 0.70 15.73
N ILE A 96 -2.26 1.80 14.98
CA ILE A 96 -3.31 2.83 14.88
C ILE A 96 -4.49 2.36 14.00
N ALA A 97 -4.22 1.54 12.97
CA ALA A 97 -5.22 1.09 12.01
C ALA A 97 -6.54 0.55 12.60
N PRO A 98 -6.55 -0.35 13.61
CA PRO A 98 -7.81 -0.80 14.22
C PRO A 98 -8.56 0.33 14.93
N TYR A 99 -7.87 1.27 15.57
CA TYR A 99 -8.49 2.43 16.24
C TYR A 99 -9.02 3.46 15.22
N ALA A 100 -8.32 3.65 14.10
CA ALA A 100 -8.82 4.46 13.00
C ALA A 100 -10.10 3.83 12.41
N GLY A 101 -10.13 2.49 12.28
CA GLY A 101 -11.30 1.75 11.83
C GLY A 101 -12.50 1.88 12.78
N THR A 102 -12.28 1.82 14.10
CA THR A 102 -13.36 2.04 15.08
C THR A 102 -13.84 3.49 15.11
N LEU A 103 -12.95 4.48 14.96
CA LEU A 103 -13.32 5.89 14.80
C LEU A 103 -14.14 6.12 13.53
N LEU A 104 -13.76 5.53 12.40
CA LEU A 104 -14.51 5.58 11.15
C LEU A 104 -15.88 4.90 11.28
N ALA A 105 -15.98 3.82 12.07
CA ALA A 105 -17.24 3.15 12.35
C ALA A 105 -18.21 4.03 13.16
N LEU A 106 -17.72 4.99 13.97
CA LEU A 106 -18.58 5.96 14.68
C LEU A 106 -19.26 6.95 13.72
N PHE A 107 -18.60 7.30 12.61
CA PHE A 107 -19.15 8.24 11.61
C PHE A 107 -19.87 7.54 10.46
N THR A 108 -19.52 6.30 10.13
CA THR A 108 -20.13 5.56 9.02
C THR A 108 -20.10 4.06 9.28
N GLN A 109 -21.29 3.47 9.41
CA GLN A 109 -21.51 2.04 9.65
C GLN A 109 -21.35 1.19 8.36
N SER A 110 -21.31 1.81 7.19
CA SER A 110 -21.20 1.11 5.91
C SER A 110 -19.74 0.79 5.56
N LEU A 111 -19.40 -0.50 5.60
CA LEU A 111 -18.06 -1.03 5.28
C LEU A 111 -17.54 -0.56 3.90
N ASN A 112 -18.43 -0.46 2.91
CA ASN A 112 -18.09 0.00 1.57
C ASN A 112 -17.51 1.41 1.60
N VAL A 113 -18.15 2.34 2.32
CA VAL A 113 -17.70 3.74 2.40
C VAL A 113 -16.33 3.83 3.08
N GLN A 114 -16.04 2.95 4.04
CA GLN A 114 -14.71 2.88 4.66
C GLN A 114 -13.63 2.44 3.65
N PHE A 115 -13.92 1.48 2.77
CA PHE A 115 -13.02 1.12 1.66
C PHE A 115 -12.84 2.27 0.67
N MET A 116 -13.90 3.02 0.38
CA MET A 116 -13.83 4.19 -0.50
C MET A 116 -12.90 5.27 0.06
N ILE A 117 -13.02 5.59 1.36
CA ILE A 117 -12.16 6.56 2.04
C ILE A 117 -10.69 6.10 1.99
N CYS A 118 -10.42 4.83 2.29
CA CYS A 118 -9.07 4.26 2.17
C CYS A 118 -8.53 4.35 0.74
N GLY A 119 -9.37 4.09 -0.28
CA GLY A 119 -9.00 4.23 -1.68
C GLY A 119 -8.59 5.67 -2.04
N PHE A 120 -9.37 6.66 -1.58
CA PHE A 120 -9.04 8.07 -1.79
C PHE A 120 -7.77 8.49 -1.06
N LEU A 121 -7.51 8.00 0.16
CA LEU A 121 -6.26 8.25 0.87
C LEU A 121 -5.04 7.71 0.11
N TYR A 122 -5.13 6.49 -0.43
CA TYR A 122 -4.08 5.92 -1.26
C TYR A 122 -3.91 6.64 -2.61
N ALA A 123 -5.01 7.13 -3.21
CA ALA A 123 -4.94 7.96 -4.41
C ALA A 123 -4.27 9.32 -4.13
N GLY A 124 -4.56 9.94 -2.98
CA GLY A 124 -3.88 11.15 -2.51
C GLY A 124 -2.40 10.93 -2.27
N LEU A 125 -2.03 9.81 -1.62
CA LEU A 125 -0.63 9.40 -1.46
C LEU A 125 0.07 9.13 -2.79
N ALA A 126 -0.62 8.54 -3.76
CA ALA A 126 -0.09 8.38 -5.12
C ALA A 126 0.16 9.74 -5.77
N ALA A 127 -0.78 10.69 -5.67
CA ALA A 127 -0.64 12.04 -6.22
C ALA A 127 0.52 12.79 -5.56
N VAL A 128 0.66 12.71 -4.23
CA VAL A 128 1.81 13.26 -3.51
C VAL A 128 3.11 12.56 -3.94
N GLY A 129 3.09 11.25 -4.14
CA GLY A 129 4.23 10.49 -4.67
C GLY A 129 4.62 10.89 -6.10
N PHE A 130 3.65 11.31 -6.93
CA PHE A 130 3.90 11.91 -8.24
C PHE A 130 4.46 13.34 -8.15
N ILE A 131 3.97 14.16 -7.21
CA ILE A 131 4.40 15.56 -7.04
C ILE A 131 5.79 15.67 -6.39
N ILE A 132 6.05 14.86 -5.35
CA ILE A 132 7.37 14.71 -4.72
C ILE A 132 8.31 13.88 -5.62
N GLY A 133 7.76 13.29 -6.68
CA GLY A 133 8.48 12.55 -7.70
C GLY A 133 9.57 13.39 -8.37
N GLU A 134 10.79 13.25 -7.85
CA GLU A 134 12.01 13.19 -8.67
C GLU A 134 11.93 12.04 -9.69
#